data_AF-A0A3M1SIM6-F1
#
_entry.id   AF-A0A3M1SIM6-F1
#
_cell.length_a   1.000
_cell.length_b   1.000
_cell.length_c   1.000
_cell.angle_alpha   90.00
_cell.angle_beta   90.00
_cell.angle_gamma   90.00
#
_symmetry.space_group_name_H-M   'P 1'
#
loop_
_entity.id
_entity.type
_entity.pdbx_description
1 polymer ?
#
loop_
_entity_poly.entity_id
_entity_poly.type
_entity_poly.pdbx_seq_one_letter_code
_entity_poly.pdbx_strand_id
1 'polypeptide(L)'
;MDSYGEKRITQIFNYRERLLVLVLSCLSILQLSCSSRDDRFFTLLDETDDAAKLVQEANEDLKQIRRMYKENEGRIEQLKQAMKDNRIDEVKKIADDLVYIINDGMALGESALKKINRASEMNIDKTYKDYLQLKRESLQKQLEAFEYRRQAAVLLRDSFGTKDKFEIEKAKSDFRQKEENFRQEMEIARQLSAEANQLAKEAIQNQSIK
;
A
#
# COMPACT_ATOMS: atom_id res chain seq x y z
N MET A 1 -4.60 40.42 11.13
CA MET A 1 -5.06 39.39 12.09
C MET A 1 -5.79 38.29 11.34
N ASP A 2 -4.98 37.41 10.77
CA ASP A 2 -5.12 35.98 10.48
C ASP A 2 -6.48 35.30 10.63
N SER A 3 -7.28 35.32 9.56
CA SER A 3 -8.40 34.37 9.33
C SER A 3 -8.03 33.24 8.34
N TYR A 4 -6.80 33.25 7.82
CA TYR A 4 -6.32 32.25 6.84
C TYR A 4 -5.57 31.07 7.49
N GLY A 5 -5.20 31.15 8.77
CA GLY A 5 -4.47 30.11 9.49
C GLY A 5 -5.33 28.94 9.96
N GLU A 6 -6.58 29.20 10.38
CA GLU A 6 -7.44 28.15 10.96
C GLU A 6 -7.99 27.17 9.91
N LYS A 7 -8.30 27.62 8.69
CA LYS A 7 -8.90 26.75 7.66
C LYS A 7 -7.96 25.65 7.16
N ARG A 8 -6.64 25.83 7.24
CA ARG A 8 -5.67 24.79 6.83
C ARG A 8 -5.50 23.69 7.88
N ILE A 9 -5.66 24.02 9.16
CA ILE A 9 -5.50 23.04 10.24
C ILE A 9 -6.70 22.07 10.26
N THR A 10 -7.90 22.55 9.98
CA THR A 10 -9.11 21.70 9.92
C THR A 10 -9.15 20.80 8.68
N GLN A 11 -8.52 21.18 7.57
CA GLN A 11 -8.40 20.29 6.42
C GLN A 11 -7.42 19.14 6.68
N ILE A 12 -6.27 19.38 7.32
CA ILE A 12 -5.28 18.32 7.61
C ILE A 12 -5.81 17.30 8.63
N PHE A 13 -6.62 17.74 9.60
CA PHE A 13 -7.23 16.84 10.59
C PHE A 13 -8.27 15.88 10.00
N ASN A 14 -8.97 16.26 8.92
CA ASN A 14 -9.99 15.40 8.29
C ASN A 14 -9.41 14.28 7.40
N TYR A 15 -8.11 14.30 7.06
CA TYR A 15 -7.49 13.25 6.23
C TYR A 15 -6.91 12.08 7.04
N ARG A 16 -6.61 12.27 8.33
CA ARG A 16 -6.13 11.20 9.22
C ARG A 16 -7.19 10.12 9.45
N GLU A 17 -8.47 10.48 9.47
CA GLU A 17 -9.58 9.52 9.62
C GLU A 17 -9.99 8.83 8.30
N ARG A 18 -9.72 9.45 7.14
CA ARG A 18 -10.08 8.85 5.85
C ARG A 18 -9.09 7.80 5.35
N LEU A 19 -7.83 7.87 5.79
CA LEU A 19 -6.83 6.83 5.51
C LEU A 19 -7.12 5.53 6.29
N LEU A 20 -7.70 5.65 7.49
CA LEU A 20 -8.06 4.54 8.38
C LEU A 20 -9.21 3.66 7.87
N VAL A 21 -10.11 4.20 7.03
CA VAL A 21 -11.25 3.44 6.49
C VAL A 21 -10.83 2.51 5.32
N LEU A 22 -9.66 2.75 4.72
CA LEU A 22 -9.25 2.11 3.46
C LEU A 22 -8.57 0.74 3.60
N VAL A 23 -7.98 0.49 4.76
CA VAL A 23 -7.28 -0.76 5.08
C VAL A 23 -8.25 -1.90 5.49
N LEU A 24 -9.48 -1.56 5.84
CA LEU A 24 -10.48 -2.49 6.40
C LEU A 24 -11.27 -3.32 5.37
N SER A 25 -11.12 -3.08 4.06
CA SER A 25 -12.01 -3.67 3.05
C SER A 25 -11.57 -5.02 2.46
N CYS A 26 -10.43 -5.60 2.89
CA CYS A 26 -9.87 -6.81 2.28
C CYS A 26 -10.28 -8.14 2.95
N LEU A 27 -11.18 -8.15 3.94
CA LEU A 27 -11.38 -9.32 4.81
C LEU A 27 -12.74 -10.03 4.70
N SER A 28 -13.62 -9.63 3.77
CA SER A 28 -15.03 -10.04 3.83
C SER A 28 -15.52 -10.93 2.68
N ILE A 29 -14.66 -11.70 2.00
CA ILE A 29 -15.14 -12.63 0.95
C ILE A 29 -14.28 -13.90 0.87
N LEU A 30 -14.28 -14.72 1.92
CA LEU A 30 -13.82 -16.12 1.84
C LEU A 30 -14.71 -17.02 2.73
N GLN A 31 -16.02 -16.82 2.65
CA GLN A 31 -17.00 -17.81 3.10
C GLN A 31 -17.96 -18.07 1.95
N LEU A 32 -17.51 -18.85 0.96
CA LEU A 32 -18.41 -19.51 0.03
C LEU A 32 -18.45 -20.99 0.37
N SER A 33 -19.58 -21.38 0.94
CA SER A 33 -19.98 -22.76 1.20
C SER A 33 -20.08 -23.56 -0.10
N CYS A 34 -19.51 -24.76 -0.12
CA CYS A 34 -19.83 -25.79 -1.11
C CYS A 34 -21.34 -26.07 -1.11
N SER A 35 -21.97 -25.93 -2.27
CA SER A 35 -23.17 -26.69 -2.63
C SER A 35 -22.95 -27.38 -3.96
N SER A 36 -23.06 -28.70 -3.92
CA SER A 36 -22.88 -29.69 -4.98
C SER A 36 -23.66 -29.43 -6.27
N ARG A 37 -23.02 -29.70 -7.43
CA ARG A 37 -23.71 -30.14 -8.65
C ARG A 37 -22.84 -31.03 -9.53
N ASP A 38 -23.50 -32.06 -10.04
CA ASP A 38 -23.00 -33.27 -10.72
C ASP A 38 -22.18 -33.05 -12.01
N ASP A 39 -21.00 -33.66 -12.00
CA ASP A 39 -20.48 -34.70 -12.90
C ASP A 39 -20.39 -34.52 -14.44
N ARG A 40 -19.11 -34.62 -14.86
CA ARG A 40 -18.54 -35.19 -16.11
C ARG A 40 -18.41 -34.27 -17.33
N PHE A 41 -17.22 -33.66 -17.51
CA PHE A 41 -16.35 -33.91 -18.69
C PHE A 41 -14.96 -33.22 -18.74
N PHE A 42 -14.51 -32.44 -17.75
CA PHE A 42 -13.12 -31.94 -17.72
C PHE A 42 -12.53 -31.98 -16.31
N THR A 43 -11.72 -32.99 -16.01
CA THR A 43 -10.80 -33.03 -14.87
C THR A 43 -9.58 -32.14 -15.15
N LEU A 44 -9.82 -30.84 -15.36
CA LEU A 44 -8.82 -29.80 -15.13
C LEU A 44 -9.02 -29.44 -13.65
N LEU A 45 -8.19 -30.01 -12.77
CA LEU A 45 -8.27 -29.84 -11.32
C LEU A 45 -8.53 -28.36 -11.00
N ASP A 46 -9.66 -28.07 -10.37
CA ASP A 46 -9.97 -26.74 -9.89
C ASP A 46 -9.00 -26.43 -8.75
N GLU A 47 -8.02 -25.56 -9.02
CA GLU A 47 -6.95 -25.20 -8.07
C GLU A 47 -7.37 -24.05 -7.14
N THR A 48 -8.66 -23.72 -7.10
CA THR A 48 -9.19 -22.56 -6.35
C THR A 48 -8.83 -22.59 -4.87
N ASP A 49 -8.86 -23.75 -4.22
CA ASP A 49 -8.49 -23.89 -2.80
C ASP A 49 -7.01 -23.57 -2.54
N ASP A 50 -6.12 -24.02 -3.42
CA ASP A 50 -4.69 -23.78 -3.26
C ASP A 50 -4.33 -22.33 -3.62
N ALA A 51 -5.00 -21.75 -4.63
CA ALA A 51 -4.92 -20.33 -4.92
C ALA A 51 -5.42 -19.48 -3.73
N ALA A 52 -6.51 -19.90 -3.07
CA ALA A 52 -7.03 -19.23 -1.89
C ALA A 52 -6.05 -19.26 -0.72
N LYS A 53 -5.33 -20.37 -0.49
CA LYS A 53 -4.26 -20.45 0.53
C LYS A 53 -3.13 -19.46 0.23
N LEU A 54 -2.66 -19.38 -1.01
CA LEU A 54 -1.62 -18.41 -1.40
C LEU A 54 -2.07 -16.97 -1.18
N VAL A 55 -3.33 -16.66 -1.50
CA VAL A 55 -3.93 -15.35 -1.26
C VAL A 55 -4.07 -15.05 0.23
N GLN A 56 -4.42 -16.05 1.04
CA GLN A 56 -4.49 -15.92 2.49
C GLN A 56 -3.10 -15.61 3.09
N GLU A 57 -2.08 -16.35 2.67
CA GLU A 57 -0.69 -16.08 3.09
C GLU A 57 -0.23 -14.68 2.65
N ALA A 58 -0.56 -14.25 1.43
CA ALA A 58 -0.30 -12.88 0.97
C ALA A 58 -0.99 -11.85 1.86
N ASN A 59 -2.22 -12.12 2.31
CA ASN A 59 -2.95 -11.24 3.22
C ASN A 59 -2.29 -11.14 4.60
N GLU A 60 -1.62 -12.18 5.09
CA GLU A 60 -0.85 -12.09 6.34
C GLU A 60 0.37 -11.17 6.20
N ASP A 61 1.07 -11.20 5.07
CA ASP A 61 2.15 -10.25 4.77
C ASP A 61 1.58 -8.81 4.73
N LEU A 62 0.45 -8.60 4.04
CA LEU A 62 -0.20 -7.28 3.97
C LEU A 62 -0.69 -6.79 5.34
N LYS A 63 -1.14 -7.68 6.23
CA LYS A 63 -1.51 -7.35 7.62
C LYS A 63 -0.29 -6.84 8.40
N GLN A 64 0.87 -7.43 8.21
CA GLN A 64 2.12 -6.97 8.83
C GLN A 64 2.51 -5.58 8.31
N ILE A 65 2.46 -5.35 6.99
CA ILE A 65 2.72 -4.02 6.40
C ILE A 65 1.79 -2.95 7.02
N ARG A 66 0.50 -3.26 7.16
CA ARG A 66 -0.48 -2.33 7.77
C ARG A 66 -0.15 -2.00 9.22
N ARG A 67 0.30 -2.98 9.99
CA ARG A 67 0.75 -2.78 11.37
C ARG A 67 1.96 -1.86 11.41
N MET A 68 2.98 -2.16 10.62
CA MET A 68 4.18 -1.33 10.51
C MET A 68 3.84 0.11 10.09
N TYR A 69 2.95 0.29 9.12
CA TYR A 69 2.51 1.62 8.71
C TYR A 69 1.83 2.37 9.86
N LYS A 70 0.89 1.73 10.56
CA LYS A 70 0.17 2.33 11.70
C LYS A 70 1.10 2.72 12.84
N GLU A 71 2.08 1.88 13.16
CA GLU A 71 3.09 2.15 14.18
C GLU A 71 3.99 3.34 13.83
N ASN A 72 4.05 3.72 12.56
CA ASN A 72 4.96 4.75 12.03
C ASN A 72 4.26 5.93 11.36
N GLU A 73 2.94 6.07 11.53
CA GLU A 73 2.07 7.04 10.83
C GLU A 73 2.48 8.51 11.07
N GLY A 74 3.26 8.80 12.12
CA GLY A 74 3.75 10.15 12.44
C GLY A 74 5.20 10.45 12.03
N ARG A 75 5.96 9.46 11.53
CA ARG A 75 7.40 9.65 11.27
C ARG A 75 7.68 10.67 10.17
N ILE A 76 6.83 10.76 9.15
CA ILE A 76 7.01 11.72 8.06
C ILE A 76 6.77 13.15 8.55
N GLU A 77 5.79 13.37 9.42
CA GLU A 77 5.49 14.66 10.03
C GLU A 77 6.63 15.08 10.99
N GLN A 78 7.16 14.14 11.77
CA GLN A 78 8.34 14.35 12.60
C GLN A 78 9.56 14.73 11.76
N LEU A 79 9.78 14.05 10.63
CA LEU A 79 10.86 14.36 9.69
C LEU A 79 10.72 15.78 9.14
N LYS A 80 9.53 16.14 8.63
CA LYS A 80 9.23 17.49 8.10
C LYS A 80 9.46 18.56 9.17
N GLN A 81 9.08 18.30 10.41
CA GLN A 81 9.29 19.23 11.52
C GLN A 81 10.77 19.36 11.88
N ALA A 82 11.51 18.26 11.99
CA ALA A 82 12.96 18.27 12.24
C ALA A 82 13.71 19.02 11.13
N MET A 83 13.31 18.87 9.87
CA MET A 83 13.85 19.63 8.75
C MET A 83 13.59 21.14 8.87
N LYS A 84 12.38 21.53 9.28
CA LYS A 84 12.02 22.95 9.48
C LYS A 84 12.83 23.59 10.60
N ASP A 85 13.06 22.83 11.67
CA ASP A 85 13.82 23.29 12.84
C ASP A 85 15.34 23.17 12.65
N ASN A 86 15.80 22.69 11.49
CA ASN A 86 17.20 22.40 11.18
C ASN A 86 17.88 21.47 12.21
N ARG A 87 17.14 20.51 12.76
CA ARG A 87 17.64 19.51 13.72
C ARG A 87 18.29 18.35 12.96
N ILE A 88 19.56 18.54 12.57
CA ILE A 88 20.28 17.64 11.65
C ILE A 88 20.29 16.18 12.12
N ASP A 89 20.70 15.94 13.36
CA ASP A 89 20.81 14.58 13.90
C ASP A 89 19.46 13.86 13.95
N GLU A 90 18.39 14.60 14.25
CA GLU A 90 17.02 14.07 14.22
C GLU A 90 16.56 13.74 12.80
N VAL A 91 16.85 14.60 11.82
CA VAL A 91 16.52 14.34 10.40
C VAL A 91 17.19 13.05 9.94
N LYS A 92 18.49 12.89 10.22
CA LYS A 92 19.23 11.68 9.83
C LYS A 92 18.67 10.44 10.49
N LYS A 93 18.44 10.49 11.80
CA LYS A 93 17.89 9.36 12.56
C LYS A 93 16.51 8.94 12.06
N ILE A 94 15.59 9.90 11.88
CA ILE A 94 14.23 9.59 11.41
C ILE A 94 14.26 9.06 9.97
N ALA A 95 15.12 9.63 9.12
CA ALA A 95 15.30 9.17 7.75
C ALA A 95 15.86 7.74 7.68
N ASP A 96 16.88 7.40 8.48
CA ASP A 96 17.41 6.03 8.57
C ASP A 96 16.35 5.04 9.05
N ASP A 97 15.62 5.37 10.12
CA ASP A 97 14.54 4.53 10.61
C ASP A 97 13.46 4.30 9.54
N LEU A 98 13.09 5.35 8.80
CA LEU A 98 12.14 5.25 7.69
C LEU A 98 12.65 4.34 6.58
N VAL A 99 13.93 4.44 6.20
CA VAL A 99 14.53 3.54 5.20
C VAL A 99 14.45 2.10 5.67
N TYR A 100 14.80 1.82 6.92
CA TYR A 100 14.73 0.49 7.51
C TYR A 100 13.30 -0.07 7.45
N ILE A 101 12.32 0.67 7.96
CA ILE A 101 10.91 0.26 7.99
C ILE A 101 10.35 0.04 6.59
N ILE A 102 10.69 0.91 5.64
CA ILE A 102 10.22 0.80 4.26
C ILE A 102 10.82 -0.44 3.59
N ASN A 103 12.10 -0.73 3.80
CA ASN A 103 12.73 -1.95 3.24
C ASN A 103 12.05 -3.21 3.76
N ASP A 104 11.81 -3.31 5.08
CA ASP A 104 11.11 -4.45 5.68
C ASP A 104 9.68 -4.58 5.11
N GLY A 105 8.97 -3.46 4.94
CA GLY A 105 7.64 -3.44 4.34
C GLY A 105 7.63 -3.81 2.85
N MET A 106 8.63 -3.37 2.08
CA MET A 106 8.77 -3.72 0.67
C MET A 106 9.06 -5.21 0.49
N ALA A 107 9.90 -5.82 1.34
CA ALA A 107 10.16 -7.26 1.30
C ALA A 107 8.88 -8.08 1.53
N LEU A 108 8.03 -7.67 2.49
CA LEU A 108 6.72 -8.28 2.69
C LEU A 108 5.80 -8.06 1.48
N GLY A 109 5.84 -6.88 0.87
CA GLY A 109 5.02 -6.58 -0.31
C GLY A 109 5.43 -7.38 -1.54
N GLU A 110 6.73 -7.56 -1.78
CA GLU A 110 7.27 -8.43 -2.84
C GLU A 110 6.90 -9.90 -2.60
N SER A 111 6.98 -10.34 -1.34
CA SER A 111 6.52 -11.66 -0.92
C SER A 111 5.03 -11.88 -1.22
N ALA A 112 4.17 -10.93 -0.84
CA ALA A 112 2.74 -10.97 -1.14
C ALA A 112 2.47 -10.97 -2.66
N LEU A 113 3.20 -10.14 -3.42
CA LEU A 113 3.09 -10.06 -4.88
C LEU A 113 3.44 -11.39 -5.55
N LYS A 114 4.52 -12.05 -5.10
CA LYS A 114 4.91 -13.36 -5.61
C LYS A 114 3.83 -14.42 -5.35
N LYS A 115 3.18 -14.40 -4.18
CA LYS A 115 2.10 -15.33 -3.85
C LYS A 115 0.86 -15.09 -4.71
N ILE A 116 0.46 -13.82 -4.91
CA ILE A 116 -0.65 -13.45 -5.80
C ILE A 116 -0.36 -13.84 -7.25
N ASN A 117 0.87 -13.64 -7.73
CA ASN A 117 1.28 -14.07 -9.08
C ASN A 117 1.12 -15.57 -9.25
N ARG A 118 1.66 -16.35 -8.30
CA ARG A 118 1.53 -17.79 -8.33
C ARG A 118 0.07 -18.24 -8.32
N ALA A 119 -0.79 -17.61 -7.50
CA ALA A 119 -2.22 -17.89 -7.48
C ALA A 119 -2.90 -17.56 -8.82
N SER A 120 -2.50 -16.47 -9.49
CA SER A 120 -3.08 -16.07 -10.78
C SER A 120 -2.72 -17.01 -11.95
N GLU A 121 -1.59 -17.71 -11.83
CA GLU A 121 -1.11 -18.69 -12.81
C GLU A 121 -1.85 -20.03 -12.72
N MET A 122 -2.55 -20.30 -11.61
CA MET A 122 -3.29 -21.55 -11.38
C MET A 122 -4.52 -21.67 -12.27
N ASN A 123 -5.04 -22.89 -12.39
CA ASN A 123 -6.28 -23.20 -13.08
C ASN A 123 -7.49 -22.82 -12.21
N ILE A 124 -7.77 -21.51 -12.14
CA ILE A 124 -8.89 -20.90 -11.44
C ILE A 124 -9.83 -20.17 -12.42
N ASP A 125 -11.03 -19.83 -11.96
CA ASP A 125 -12.02 -19.15 -12.79
C ASP A 125 -11.56 -17.75 -13.24
N LYS A 126 -12.08 -17.31 -14.40
CA LYS A 126 -11.69 -16.04 -15.01
C LYS A 126 -11.96 -14.84 -14.10
N THR A 127 -13.09 -14.82 -13.40
CA THR A 127 -13.45 -13.70 -12.53
C THR A 127 -12.46 -13.60 -11.37
N TYR A 128 -12.03 -14.74 -10.81
CA TYR A 128 -11.00 -14.74 -9.78
C TYR A 128 -9.63 -14.31 -10.33
N LYS A 129 -9.26 -14.69 -11.57
CA LYS A 129 -8.05 -14.16 -12.22
C LYS A 129 -8.09 -12.65 -12.40
N ASP A 130 -9.21 -12.10 -12.89
CA ASP A 130 -9.39 -10.66 -13.09
C ASP A 130 -9.30 -9.91 -11.74
N TYR A 131 -9.84 -10.49 -10.66
CA TYR A 131 -9.67 -9.98 -9.30
C TYR A 131 -8.21 -9.97 -8.84
N LEU A 132 -7.49 -11.09 -9.02
CA LEU A 132 -6.08 -11.19 -8.62
C LEU A 132 -5.18 -10.27 -9.44
N GLN A 133 -5.50 -10.05 -10.71
CA GLN A 133 -4.83 -9.07 -11.57
C GLN A 133 -4.91 -7.65 -10.99
N LEU A 134 -6.11 -7.18 -10.66
CA LEU A 134 -6.29 -5.84 -10.08
C LEU A 134 -5.60 -5.71 -8.71
N LYS A 135 -5.63 -6.76 -7.89
CA LYS A 135 -4.89 -6.79 -6.62
C LYS A 135 -3.38 -6.71 -6.82
N ARG A 136 -2.86 -7.42 -7.82
CA ARG A 136 -1.45 -7.39 -8.20
C ARG A 136 -1.01 -5.99 -8.62
N GLU A 137 -1.73 -5.38 -9.54
CA GLU A 137 -1.43 -4.03 -10.05
C GLU A 137 -1.52 -2.99 -8.92
N SER A 138 -2.54 -3.10 -8.06
CA SER A 138 -2.65 -2.26 -6.86
C SER A 138 -1.42 -2.39 -5.95
N LEU A 139 -0.96 -3.61 -5.70
CA LEU A 139 0.19 -3.87 -4.83
C LEU A 139 1.51 -3.37 -5.46
N GLN A 140 1.69 -3.55 -6.77
CA GLN A 140 2.84 -2.98 -7.49
C GLN A 140 2.90 -1.46 -7.34
N LYS A 141 1.74 -0.79 -7.48
CA LYS A 141 1.64 0.66 -7.30
C LYS A 141 1.96 1.11 -5.88
N GLN A 142 1.60 0.33 -4.86
CA GLN A 142 2.02 0.61 -3.48
C GLN A 142 3.54 0.48 -3.31
N LEU A 143 4.15 -0.56 -3.88
CA LEU A 143 5.61 -0.75 -3.83
C LEU A 143 6.35 0.40 -4.52
N GLU A 144 5.89 0.82 -5.70
CA GLU A 144 6.42 1.99 -6.41
C GLU A 144 6.30 3.27 -5.57
N ALA A 145 5.16 3.48 -4.93
CA ALA A 145 4.97 4.60 -4.02
C ALA A 145 6.01 4.58 -2.89
N PHE A 146 6.13 3.46 -2.18
CA PHE A 146 7.06 3.32 -1.05
C PHE A 146 8.52 3.47 -1.47
N GLU A 147 8.89 3.06 -2.68
CA GLU A 147 10.21 3.30 -3.23
C GLU A 147 10.51 4.81 -3.37
N TYR A 148 9.56 5.62 -3.83
CA TYR A 148 9.75 7.08 -3.86
C TYR A 148 10.00 7.64 -2.45
N ARG A 149 9.25 7.18 -1.46
CA ARG A 149 9.43 7.62 -0.07
C ARG A 149 10.76 7.17 0.50
N ARG A 150 11.22 5.95 0.19
CA ARG A 150 12.54 5.45 0.55
C ARG A 150 13.64 6.33 -0.03
N GLN A 151 13.57 6.64 -1.32
CA GLN A 151 14.51 7.55 -1.99
C GLN A 151 14.52 8.95 -1.34
N ALA A 152 13.34 9.46 -0.97
CA ALA A 152 13.22 10.74 -0.29
C ALA A 152 13.92 10.73 1.08
N ALA A 153 13.77 9.65 1.85
CA ALA A 153 14.43 9.48 3.14
C ALA A 153 15.96 9.35 3.00
N VAL A 154 16.44 8.52 2.07
CA VAL A 154 17.89 8.39 1.77
C VAL A 154 18.49 9.75 1.41
N LEU A 155 17.84 10.49 0.53
CA LEU A 155 18.31 11.82 0.12
C LEU A 155 18.47 12.77 1.31
N LEU A 156 17.48 12.80 2.21
CA LEU A 156 17.55 13.65 3.40
C LEU A 156 18.65 13.19 4.35
N ARG A 157 18.80 11.89 4.59
CA ARG A 157 19.89 11.39 5.44
C ARG A 157 21.26 11.82 4.94
N ASP A 158 21.48 11.72 3.63
CA ASP A 158 22.79 11.92 3.02
C ASP A 158 23.11 13.42 2.83
N SER A 159 22.13 14.23 2.46
CA SER A 159 22.33 15.66 2.16
C SER A 159 22.10 16.60 3.34
N PHE A 160 21.32 16.22 4.35
CA PHE A 160 21.01 17.13 5.45
C PHE A 160 22.20 17.24 6.42
N GLY A 161 22.70 18.46 6.62
CA GLY A 161 23.88 18.72 7.44
C GLY A 161 25.20 18.86 6.67
N THR A 162 25.17 18.87 5.32
CA THR A 162 26.30 19.39 4.56
C THR A 162 26.45 20.90 4.78
N LYS A 163 27.64 21.46 4.54
CA LYS A 163 27.85 22.91 4.65
C LYS A 163 27.27 23.68 3.45
N ASP A 164 26.85 22.96 2.40
CA ASP A 164 26.31 23.55 1.19
C ASP A 164 24.79 23.77 1.32
N LYS A 165 24.40 25.04 1.42
CA LYS A 165 23.00 25.44 1.48
C LYS A 165 22.23 25.10 0.21
N PHE A 166 22.90 25.10 -0.95
CA PHE A 166 22.26 24.75 -2.22
C PHE A 166 21.89 23.26 -2.24
N GLU A 167 22.78 22.38 -1.77
CA GLU A 167 22.49 20.94 -1.64
C GLU A 167 21.32 20.68 -0.71
N ILE A 168 21.27 21.34 0.45
CA ILE A 168 20.17 21.19 1.41
C ILE A 168 18.84 21.63 0.81
N GLU A 169 18.79 22.79 0.15
CA GLU A 169 17.54 23.28 -0.46
C GLU A 169 17.09 22.41 -1.64
N LYS A 170 18.04 21.91 -2.43
CA LYS A 170 17.77 20.91 -3.46
C LYS A 170 17.18 19.64 -2.86
N ALA A 171 17.79 19.08 -1.81
CA ALA A 171 17.31 17.90 -1.12
C ALA A 171 15.89 18.08 -0.57
N LYS A 172 15.57 19.25 0.01
CA LYS A 172 14.21 19.59 0.45
C LYS A 172 13.21 19.64 -0.72
N SER A 173 13.64 20.16 -1.87
CA SER A 173 12.80 20.23 -3.08
C SER A 173 12.52 18.85 -3.65
N ASP A 174 13.56 18.05 -3.83
CA ASP A 174 13.47 16.68 -4.34
C ASP A 174 12.64 15.80 -3.39
N PHE A 175 12.79 15.97 -2.07
CA PHE A 175 11.93 15.31 -1.08
C PHE A 175 10.45 15.61 -1.31
N ARG A 176 10.08 16.88 -1.55
CA ARG A 176 8.68 17.26 -1.83
C ARG A 176 8.15 16.60 -3.10
N GLN A 177 8.97 16.54 -4.15
CA GLN A 177 8.59 15.88 -5.41
C GLN A 177 8.38 14.37 -5.21
N LYS A 178 9.27 13.71 -4.48
CA LYS A 178 9.15 12.28 -4.18
C LYS A 178 7.93 11.98 -3.31
N GLU A 179 7.61 12.82 -2.33
CA GLU A 179 6.38 12.70 -1.54
C GLU A 179 5.11 12.95 -2.37
N GLU A 180 5.17 13.81 -3.40
CA GLU A 180 4.06 13.96 -4.35
C GLU A 180 3.86 12.69 -5.18
N ASN A 181 4.95 12.13 -5.74
CA ASN A 181 4.89 10.89 -6.49
C ASN A 181 4.38 9.72 -5.62
N PHE A 182 4.83 9.63 -4.36
CA PHE A 182 4.28 8.68 -3.38
C PHE A 182 2.75 8.79 -3.30
N ARG A 183 2.22 10.01 -3.16
CA ARG A 183 0.77 10.22 -3.02
C ARG A 183 0.01 9.81 -4.29
N GLN A 184 0.55 10.14 -5.46
CA GLN A 184 -0.06 9.81 -6.74
C GLN A 184 -0.15 8.30 -6.94
N GLU A 185 0.95 7.57 -6.73
CA GLU A 185 0.96 6.12 -6.89
C GLU A 185 0.08 5.41 -5.84
N MET A 186 0.05 5.91 -4.60
CA MET A 186 -0.88 5.41 -3.58
C MET A 186 -2.35 5.61 -3.97
N GLU A 187 -2.68 6.74 -4.61
CA GLU A 187 -4.04 7.00 -5.07
C GLU A 187 -4.44 6.07 -6.23
N ILE A 188 -3.53 5.79 -7.17
CA ILE A 188 -3.75 4.80 -8.23
C ILE A 188 -3.95 3.40 -7.62
N ALA A 189 -3.07 3.01 -6.70
CA ALA A 189 -3.20 1.74 -5.97
C ALA A 189 -4.57 1.62 -5.27
N ARG A 190 -5.04 2.71 -4.68
CA ARG A 190 -6.34 2.79 -4.01
C ARG A 190 -7.49 2.53 -4.97
N GLN A 191 -7.46 3.14 -6.14
CA GLN A 191 -8.48 2.99 -7.17
C GLN A 191 -8.54 1.54 -7.67
N LEU A 192 -7.38 0.95 -8.00
CA LEU A 192 -7.28 -0.45 -8.42
C LEU A 192 -7.78 -1.42 -7.34
N SER A 193 -7.45 -1.19 -6.07
CA SER A 193 -7.97 -2.04 -5.00
C SER A 193 -9.48 -1.86 -4.80
N ALA A 194 -10.03 -0.68 -5.03
CA ALA A 194 -11.47 -0.45 -4.94
C ALA A 194 -12.21 -1.17 -6.08
N GLU A 195 -11.66 -1.14 -7.29
CA GLU A 195 -12.16 -1.88 -8.45
C GLU A 195 -12.13 -3.38 -8.21
N ALA A 196 -11.02 -3.93 -7.69
CA ALA A 196 -10.94 -5.34 -7.32
C ALA A 196 -12.04 -5.76 -6.33
N ASN A 197 -12.28 -4.92 -5.31
CA ASN A 197 -13.33 -5.20 -4.32
C ASN A 197 -14.74 -5.12 -4.93
N GLN A 198 -14.96 -4.23 -5.89
CA GLN A 198 -16.24 -4.11 -6.59
C GLN A 198 -16.50 -5.35 -7.44
N LEU A 199 -15.51 -5.80 -8.22
CA LEU A 199 -15.58 -7.03 -9.01
C LEU A 199 -15.92 -8.25 -8.13
N ALA A 200 -15.28 -8.36 -6.96
CA ALA A 200 -15.54 -9.44 -6.03
C ALA A 200 -16.99 -9.41 -5.48
N LYS A 201 -17.54 -8.23 -5.21
CA LYS A 201 -18.95 -8.09 -4.78
C LYS A 201 -19.93 -8.48 -5.89
N GLU A 202 -19.67 -8.04 -7.12
CA GLU A 202 -20.51 -8.36 -8.29
C GLU A 202 -20.52 -9.86 -8.58
N ALA A 203 -19.37 -10.53 -8.41
CA ALA A 203 -19.27 -11.98 -8.55
C ALA A 203 -20.19 -12.73 -7.58
N ILE A 204 -20.22 -12.33 -6.29
CA ILE A 204 -21.12 -12.91 -5.28
C ILE A 204 -22.59 -12.65 -5.64
N GLN A 205 -22.92 -11.41 -6.02
CA GLN A 205 -24.30 -11.05 -6.36
C GLN A 205 -24.82 -11.86 -7.53
N ASN A 206 -24.02 -12.03 -8.58
CA ASN A 206 -24.37 -12.82 -9.77
C ASN A 206 -24.49 -14.33 -9.47
N GLN A 207 -23.80 -14.84 -8.45
CA GLN A 207 -23.97 -16.21 -7.96
C GLN A 207 -25.24 -16.37 -7.11
N SER A 208 -25.63 -15.35 -6.34
CA SER A 208 -26.83 -15.40 -5.47
C SER A 208 -28.17 -15.31 -6.21
N ILE A 209 -28.16 -14.86 -7.47
CA ILE A 209 -29.36 -14.68 -8.31
C ILE A 209 -29.61 -15.92 -9.20
N LYS A 210 -28.68 -16.87 -9.26
CA LYS A 210 -28.79 -18.15 -9.99
C LYS A 210 -29.23 -19.29 -9.09
#